data_AF-A0A8H9XDL4-F1
#
_entry.id   AF-A0A8H9XDL4-F1
#
_cell.length_a   1.000
_cell.length_b   1.000
_cell.length_c   1.000
_cell.angle_alpha   90.00
_cell.angle_beta   90.00
_cell.angle_gamma   90.00
#
_symmetry.space_group_name_H-M   'P 1'
#
loop_
_entity.id
_entity.type
_entity.pdbx_description
1 polymer ?
#
loop_
_entity_poly.entity_id
_entity_poly.type
_entity_poly.pdbx_seq_one_letter_code
_entity_poly.pdbx_strand_id
1 'polypeptide(L)'
;MLSLGEAGWAELTAVNAEINARPYRVDLERYGRLDHWTPIDTAGGDCEDYALAKQLALLGRGWPLAALRLATCWVETGGFHAVLTVDSAEGTYVLDNRFTEPMPWEVLRRRGYRFDRRQAAQGRGWVQVREPRLG
;
A
#
# COMPACT_ATOMS: atom_id res chain seq x y z
N MET A 1 3.55 14.73 13.06
CA MET A 1 3.10 14.06 11.82
C MET A 1 4.24 14.19 10.82
N LEU A 2 4.57 13.14 10.07
CA LEU A 2 5.63 13.18 9.07
C LEU A 2 5.27 14.21 8.00
N SER A 3 6.13 15.19 7.69
CA SER A 3 5.97 16.05 6.52
C SER A 3 6.86 15.51 5.41
N LEU A 4 6.32 15.38 4.21
CA LEU A 4 7.05 14.81 3.08
C LEU A 4 8.13 15.77 2.58
N GLY A 5 7.76 17.04 2.38
CA GLY A 5 8.61 17.97 1.63
C GLY A 5 9.00 17.41 0.25
N GLU A 6 9.97 18.03 -0.39
CA GLU A 6 10.47 17.57 -1.69
C GLU A 6 11.21 16.22 -1.58
N ALA A 7 12.06 16.08 -0.56
CA ALA A 7 12.87 14.88 -0.36
C ALA A 7 12.03 13.63 -0.05
N GLY A 8 11.06 13.73 0.86
CA GLY A 8 10.19 12.61 1.20
C GLY A 8 9.24 12.24 0.06
N TRP A 9 8.79 13.21 -0.73
CA TRP A 9 8.03 12.93 -1.95
C TRP A 9 8.87 12.18 -3.00
N ALA A 10 10.09 12.66 -3.26
CA ALA A 10 11.00 12.01 -4.19
C ALA A 10 11.30 10.56 -3.77
N GLU A 11 11.45 10.32 -2.47
CA GLU A 11 11.69 8.98 -1.93
C GLU A 11 10.47 8.06 -2.05
N LEU A 12 9.26 8.56 -1.79
CA LEU A 12 8.01 7.80 -2.01
C LEU A 12 7.85 7.37 -3.47
N THR A 13 8.05 8.32 -4.40
CA THR A 13 7.98 8.04 -5.84
C THR A 13 9.06 7.04 -6.25
N ALA A 14 10.30 7.21 -5.77
CA ALA A 14 11.39 6.30 -6.08
C ALA A 14 11.13 4.86 -5.58
N VAL A 15 10.68 4.69 -4.32
CA VAL A 15 10.32 3.35 -3.80
C VAL A 15 9.17 2.75 -4.58
N ASN A 16 8.13 3.53 -4.88
CA ASN A 16 6.98 3.03 -5.62
C ASN A 16 7.41 2.50 -7.00
N ALA A 17 8.19 3.29 -7.74
CA ALA A 17 8.68 2.92 -9.07
C ALA A 17 9.64 1.73 -9.03
N GLU A 18 10.60 1.71 -8.10
CA GLU A 18 11.59 0.64 -7.94
C GLU A 18 10.91 -0.72 -7.70
N ILE A 19 9.95 -0.76 -6.77
CA ILE A 19 9.24 -2.01 -6.44
C ILE A 19 8.26 -2.39 -7.57
N ASN A 20 7.60 -1.41 -8.20
CA ASN A 20 6.68 -1.65 -9.32
C ASN A 20 7.36 -2.24 -10.56
N ALA A 21 8.68 -2.07 -10.70
CA ALA A 21 9.45 -2.66 -11.81
C ALA A 21 9.63 -4.19 -11.70
N ARG A 22 9.30 -4.79 -10.55
CA ARG A 22 9.33 -6.26 -10.36
C ARG A 22 8.17 -6.89 -11.13
N PRO A 23 8.28 -8.15 -11.60
CA PRO A 23 7.19 -8.82 -12.31
C PRO A 23 6.04 -9.21 -11.37
N TYR A 24 4.80 -8.90 -11.75
CA TYR A 24 3.60 -9.32 -11.04
C TYR A 24 3.32 -10.81 -11.29
N ARG A 25 3.06 -11.58 -10.23
CA ARG A 25 2.70 -13.00 -10.33
C ARG A 25 1.65 -13.33 -9.27
N VAL A 26 0.53 -13.95 -9.67
CA VAL A 26 -0.56 -14.27 -8.73
C VAL A 26 -0.16 -15.47 -7.87
N ASP A 27 -0.45 -15.44 -6.57
CA ASP A 27 -0.13 -16.49 -5.59
C ASP A 27 -0.64 -17.89 -5.98
N LEU A 28 -1.76 -17.97 -6.70
CA LEU A 28 -2.30 -19.22 -7.23
C LEU A 28 -1.33 -19.93 -8.19
N GLU A 29 -0.55 -19.16 -8.97
CA GLU A 29 0.50 -19.68 -9.86
C GLU A 29 1.78 -20.06 -9.11
N ARG A 30 1.99 -19.54 -7.88
CA ARG A 30 3.23 -19.70 -7.11
C ARG A 30 3.13 -20.75 -5.99
N TYR A 31 2.00 -20.84 -5.30
CA TYR A 31 1.84 -21.68 -4.10
C TYR A 31 0.57 -22.55 -4.11
N GLY A 32 -0.28 -22.46 -5.15
CA GLY A 32 -1.49 -23.27 -5.29
C GLY A 32 -2.54 -23.03 -4.19
N ARG A 33 -2.48 -21.88 -3.51
CA ARG A 33 -3.41 -21.44 -2.46
C ARG A 33 -3.77 -19.96 -2.67
N LEU A 34 -4.95 -19.57 -2.20
CA LEU A 34 -5.35 -18.17 -2.07
C LEU A 34 -4.81 -17.63 -0.72
N ASP A 35 -4.13 -16.49 -0.77
CA ASP A 35 -3.63 -15.67 0.35
C ASP A 35 -2.54 -16.30 1.23
N HIS A 36 -1.27 -16.26 0.80
CA HIS A 36 -0.11 -16.54 1.67
C HIS A 36 0.82 -15.33 1.82
N TRP A 37 0.69 -14.63 2.94
CA TRP A 37 1.46 -13.40 3.22
C TRP A 37 2.95 -13.70 3.45
N THR A 38 3.79 -13.50 2.43
CA THR A 38 5.26 -13.48 2.54
C THR A 38 5.84 -12.18 1.96
N PRO A 39 7.12 -11.84 2.18
CA PRO A 39 7.77 -10.72 1.49
C PRO A 39 8.23 -11.11 0.09
N ILE A 40 8.00 -10.24 -0.89
CA ILE A 40 8.40 -10.48 -2.28
C ILE A 40 9.91 -10.73 -2.40
N ASP A 41 10.28 -11.78 -3.13
CA ASP A 41 11.64 -12.04 -3.58
C ASP A 41 11.78 -11.79 -5.10
N THR A 42 12.92 -12.16 -5.68
CA THR A 42 13.20 -11.95 -7.11
C THR A 42 12.27 -12.75 -8.05
N ALA A 43 11.39 -13.62 -7.55
CA ALA A 43 10.48 -14.41 -8.36
C ALA A 43 9.16 -13.70 -8.73
N GLY A 44 8.84 -12.56 -8.10
CA GLY A 44 7.56 -11.85 -8.27
C GLY A 44 6.51 -12.27 -7.22
N GLY A 45 5.41 -11.52 -7.12
CA GLY A 45 4.42 -11.70 -6.06
C GLY A 45 3.09 -11.04 -6.41
N ASP A 46 2.08 -11.24 -5.57
CA ASP A 46 0.76 -10.64 -5.73
C ASP A 46 0.66 -9.29 -4.98
N CYS A 47 -0.53 -8.83 -4.64
CA CYS A 47 -0.71 -7.46 -4.17
C CYS A 47 -0.08 -7.17 -2.80
N GLU A 48 -0.14 -8.12 -1.85
CA GLU A 48 0.43 -7.97 -0.52
C GLU A 48 1.95 -7.92 -0.54
N ASP A 49 2.56 -8.64 -1.47
CA ASP A 49 3.99 -8.74 -1.68
C ASP A 49 4.59 -7.38 -2.04
N TYR A 50 3.95 -6.65 -2.96
CA TYR A 50 4.35 -5.28 -3.31
C TYR A 50 4.16 -4.33 -2.13
N ALA A 51 3.03 -4.42 -1.43
CA ALA A 51 2.73 -3.53 -0.32
C ALA A 51 3.74 -3.70 0.83
N LEU A 52 4.07 -4.95 1.18
CA LEU A 52 5.05 -5.27 2.22
C LEU A 52 6.47 -4.88 1.81
N ALA A 53 6.86 -5.12 0.55
CA ALA A 53 8.17 -4.72 0.04
C ALA A 53 8.39 -3.20 0.10
N LYS A 54 7.38 -2.41 -0.28
CA LYS A 54 7.43 -0.94 -0.15
C LYS A 54 7.52 -0.50 1.31
N GLN A 55 6.80 -1.19 2.22
CA GLN A 55 6.83 -0.88 3.65
C GLN A 55 8.24 -1.11 4.20
N LEU A 56 8.84 -2.27 3.92
CA LEU A 56 10.19 -2.62 4.36
C LEU A 56 11.26 -1.69 3.76
N ALA A 57 11.12 -1.31 2.49
CA ALA A 57 12.04 -0.37 1.85
C ALA A 57 12.03 1.00 2.55
N LEU A 58 10.85 1.58 2.79
CA LEU A 58 10.73 2.88 3.47
C LEU A 58 11.19 2.79 4.94
N LEU A 59 10.86 1.71 5.65
CA LEU A 59 11.37 1.46 7.00
C LEU A 59 12.90 1.42 7.03
N GLY A 60 13.53 0.73 6.07
CA GLY A 60 14.98 0.66 5.93
C GLY A 60 15.63 2.02 5.65
N ARG A 61 14.87 2.97 5.07
CA ARG A 61 15.28 4.36 4.84
C ARG A 61 14.94 5.29 6.01
N GLY A 62 14.48 4.76 7.14
CA GLY A 62 14.25 5.51 8.38
C GLY A 62 12.85 6.12 8.52
N TRP A 63 11.91 5.75 7.66
CA TRP A 63 10.54 6.23 7.78
C TRP A 63 9.87 5.69 9.06
N PRO A 64 9.04 6.50 9.73
CA PRO A 64 8.38 6.06 10.95
C PRO A 64 7.34 4.98 10.64
N LEU A 65 7.45 3.81 11.29
CA LEU A 65 6.49 2.71 11.12
C LEU A 65 5.03 3.14 11.30
N ALA A 66 4.77 4.06 12.23
CA ALA A 66 3.42 4.58 12.48
C ALA A 66 2.80 5.28 11.26
N ALA A 67 3.61 5.80 10.34
CA ALA A 67 3.14 6.40 9.09
C ALA A 67 2.89 5.36 7.99
N LEU A 68 3.54 4.20 8.06
CA LEU A 68 3.53 3.18 7.00
C LEU A 68 2.56 2.04 7.35
N ARG A 69 1.36 2.06 6.78
CA ARG A 69 0.27 1.16 7.18
C ARG A 69 -0.22 0.36 5.98
N LEU A 70 -0.15 -0.96 6.05
CA LEU A 70 -0.79 -1.81 5.04
C LEU A 70 -2.31 -1.63 5.09
N ALA A 71 -2.96 -1.71 3.94
CA ALA A 71 -4.40 -1.67 3.82
C ALA A 71 -4.90 -2.68 2.78
N THR A 72 -6.09 -3.21 3.01
CA THR A 72 -6.84 -3.99 2.03
C THR A 72 -8.00 -3.17 1.49
N CYS A 73 -8.32 -3.33 0.22
CA CYS A 73 -9.39 -2.61 -0.44
C CYS A 73 -10.03 -3.42 -1.57
N TRP A 74 -11.22 -3.00 -1.97
CA TRP A 74 -11.82 -3.38 -3.23
C TRP A 74 -11.50 -2.30 -4.25
N VAL A 75 -10.99 -2.70 -5.40
CA VAL A 75 -10.70 -1.76 -6.49
C VAL A 75 -11.95 -1.48 -7.31
N GLU A 76 -11.85 -0.55 -8.26
CA GLU A 76 -12.97 -0.09 -9.08
C GLU A 76 -13.60 -1.21 -9.93
N THR A 77 -12.82 -2.23 -10.29
CA THR A 77 -13.30 -3.42 -11.02
C THR A 77 -13.95 -4.47 -10.11
N GLY A 78 -13.93 -4.28 -8.78
CA GLY A 78 -14.45 -5.22 -7.81
C GLY A 78 -13.47 -6.32 -7.37
N GLY A 79 -12.21 -6.26 -7.79
CA GLY A 79 -11.16 -7.14 -7.26
C GLY A 79 -10.73 -6.74 -5.84
N PHE A 80 -10.37 -7.72 -5.01
CA PHE A 80 -9.74 -7.46 -3.71
C PHE A 80 -8.24 -7.19 -3.91
N HIS A 81 -7.68 -6.26 -3.14
CA HIS A 81 -6.33 -5.74 -3.36
C HIS A 81 -5.67 -5.30 -2.05
N ALA A 82 -4.36 -5.40 -1.98
CA ALA A 82 -3.54 -4.93 -0.87
C ALA A 82 -2.58 -3.82 -1.33
N VAL A 83 -2.45 -2.78 -0.50
CA VAL A 83 -1.64 -1.60 -0.80
C VAL A 83 -0.92 -1.10 0.44
N LEU A 84 0.15 -0.33 0.25
CA LEU A 84 0.75 0.44 1.32
C LEU A 84 0.14 1.84 1.37
N THR A 85 -0.13 2.33 2.57
CA THR A 85 -0.61 3.69 2.79
C THR A 85 0.36 4.45 3.69
N VAL A 86 0.54 5.73 3.38
CA VAL A 86 1.52 6.59 4.04
C VAL A 86 0.81 7.82 4.60
N ASP A 87 0.70 7.90 5.92
CA ASP A 87 0.14 9.06 6.62
C ASP A 87 1.19 10.18 6.75
N SER A 88 0.89 11.34 6.17
CA SER A 88 1.74 12.53 6.20
C SER A 88 0.98 13.80 6.58
N ALA A 89 1.70 14.90 6.79
CA ALA A 89 1.16 16.23 7.07
C ALA A 89 0.29 16.75 5.94
N GLU A 90 0.63 16.36 4.71
CA GLU A 90 0.01 16.75 3.46
C GLU A 90 -1.21 15.87 3.11
N GLY A 91 -1.38 14.76 3.82
CA GLY A 91 -2.48 13.81 3.66
C GLY A 91 -2.02 12.36 3.61
N THR A 92 -2.95 11.44 3.35
CA THR A 92 -2.64 10.02 3.16
C THR A 92 -2.42 9.73 1.68
N TYR A 93 -1.27 9.13 1.37
CA TYR A 93 -0.92 8.63 0.04
C TYR A 93 -0.95 7.12 -0.01
N VAL A 94 -1.18 6.57 -1.20
CA VAL A 94 -1.30 5.14 -1.46
C VAL A 94 -0.25 4.74 -2.47
N LEU A 95 0.60 3.80 -2.07
CA LEU A 95 1.64 3.19 -2.87
C LEU A 95 1.10 1.87 -3.41
N ASP A 96 0.48 1.96 -4.59
CA ASP A 96 -0.22 0.88 -5.26
C ASP A 96 0.59 0.43 -6.50
N ASN A 97 0.70 -0.88 -6.74
CA ASN A 97 1.39 -1.42 -7.90
C ASN A 97 0.64 -1.19 -9.23
N ARG A 98 -0.61 -0.74 -9.17
CA ARG A 98 -1.42 -0.37 -10.34
C ARG A 98 -1.14 1.04 -10.87
N PHE A 99 -0.35 1.84 -10.15
CA PHE A 99 -0.01 3.21 -10.53
C PHE A 99 1.49 3.45 -10.45
N THR A 100 2.04 4.19 -11.42
CA THR A 100 3.46 4.54 -11.45
C THR A 100 3.85 5.52 -10.34
N GLU A 101 2.91 6.35 -9.91
CA GLU A 101 3.10 7.37 -8.86
C GLU A 101 2.28 7.06 -7.60
N PRO A 102 2.73 7.51 -6.41
CA PRO A 102 1.90 7.54 -5.21
C PRO A 102 0.61 8.34 -5.43
N MET A 103 -0.53 7.74 -5.12
CA MET A 103 -1.83 8.34 -5.35
C MET A 103 -2.42 8.90 -4.05
N PRO A 104 -3.02 10.10 -4.04
CA PRO A 104 -3.76 10.56 -2.87
C PRO A 104 -4.93 9.61 -2.58
N TRP A 105 -5.10 9.22 -1.32
CA TRP A 105 -6.13 8.29 -0.87
C TRP A 105 -7.54 8.69 -1.34
N GLU A 106 -7.90 9.96 -1.20
CA GLU A 106 -9.21 10.48 -1.62
C GLU A 106 -9.41 10.46 -3.14
N VAL A 107 -8.34 10.52 -3.94
CA VAL A 107 -8.43 10.37 -5.39
C VAL A 107 -8.80 8.92 -5.75
N LEU A 108 -8.16 7.94 -5.12
CA LEU A 108 -8.50 6.53 -5.34
C LEU A 108 -9.94 6.20 -4.92
N ARG A 109 -10.40 6.77 -3.79
CA ARG A 109 -11.81 6.64 -3.38
C ARG A 109 -12.77 7.18 -4.42
N ARG A 110 -12.53 8.38 -4.96
CA ARG A 110 -13.34 8.94 -6.07
C ARG A 110 -13.28 8.11 -7.35
N ARG A 111 -12.20 7.35 -7.55
CA ARG A 111 -12.06 6.39 -8.66
C ARG A 111 -12.75 5.05 -8.42
N GLY A 112 -13.37 4.85 -7.26
CA GLY A 112 -14.15 3.64 -6.95
C GLY A 112 -13.46 2.65 -6.00
N TYR A 113 -12.29 3.00 -5.44
CA TYR A 113 -11.66 2.17 -4.41
C TYR A 113 -12.46 2.24 -3.11
N ARG A 114 -12.69 1.09 -2.49
CA ARG A 114 -13.34 0.96 -1.18
C ARG A 114 -12.40 0.26 -0.22
N PHE A 115 -11.81 1.01 0.72
CA PHE A 115 -10.88 0.44 1.69
C PHE A 115 -11.62 -0.32 2.78
N ASP A 116 -11.18 -1.54 3.08
CA ASP A 116 -11.82 -2.45 4.03
C ASP A 116 -11.10 -2.44 5.39
N ARG A 117 -9.82 -2.81 5.42
CA ARG A 117 -9.01 -2.85 6.64
C ARG A 117 -7.70 -2.09 6.45
N ARG A 118 -7.19 -1.57 7.56
CA ARG A 118 -5.89 -0.88 7.61
C ARG A 118 -5.17 -1.24 8.89
N GLN A 119 -3.85 -1.44 8.84
CA GLN A 119 -3.04 -1.65 10.05
C GLN A 119 -3.22 -0.46 11.02
N ALA A 120 -3.25 -0.72 12.32
CA ALA A 120 -3.31 0.32 13.34
C ALA A 120 -2.00 1.12 13.40
N ALA A 121 -2.08 2.43 13.65
CA ALA A 121 -0.90 3.30 13.72
C ALA A 121 0.08 2.94 14.86
N GLN A 122 -0.40 2.28 15.92
CA GLN A 122 0.42 1.82 17.05
C GLN A 122 0.75 0.31 17.00
N GLY A 123 0.54 -0.34 15.85
CA GLY A 123 0.96 -1.72 15.60
C GLY A 123 -0.07 -2.82 15.90
N ARG A 124 0.36 -4.05 15.55
CA ARG A 124 -0.21 -5.43 15.59
C ARG A 124 -1.69 -5.68 15.24
N GLY A 125 -2.57 -4.69 15.36
CA GLY A 125 -3.99 -4.80 15.02
C GLY A 125 -4.31 -4.30 13.62
N TRP A 126 -5.37 -4.86 13.04
CA TRP A 126 -6.06 -4.31 11.88
C TRP A 126 -7.34 -3.62 12.33
N VAL A 127 -7.60 -2.41 11.83
CA VAL A 127 -8.84 -1.69 12.08
C VAL A 127 -9.68 -1.66 10.81
N GLN A 128 -10.98 -1.84 10.95
CA GLN A 128 -11.91 -1.61 9.85
C GLN A 128 -11.88 -0.12 9.50
N VAL A 129 -11.72 0.18 8.23
CA VAL A 129 -11.83 1.55 7.74
C VAL A 129 -13.30 1.92 7.78
N ARG A 130 -13.67 2.78 8.75
CA ARG A 130 -15.02 3.31 8.82
C ARG A 130 -15.16 4.39 7.78
N GLU A 131 -15.93 4.13 6.73
CA GLU A 131 -16.33 5.20 5.82
C GLU A 131 -17.27 6.17 6.56
N PRO A 132 -17.11 7.49 6.41
CA PRO A 132 -18.18 8.41 6.77
C PRO A 132 -19.40 7.97 5.95
N ARG A 133 -20.52 7.66 6.62
CA ARG A 133 -21.79 7.53 5.91
C ARG A 133 -22.04 8.87 5.25
N LEU A 134 -21.98 8.92 3.93
CA LEU A 134 -22.53 10.05 3.18
C LEU A 134 -24.03 10.00 3.45
N GLY A 135 -24.49 10.92 4.31
CA GLY A 135 -25.90 11.16 4.57
C GLY A 135 -26.57 11.92 3.45
#